data_AF-A0A1V5QQS4-F1
#
_entry.id   AF-A0A1V5QQS4-F1
#
_cell.length_a   1.000
_cell.length_b   1.000
_cell.length_c   1.000
_cell.angle_alpha   90.00
_cell.angle_beta   90.00
_cell.angle_gamma   90.00
#
_symmetry.space_group_name_H-M   'P 1'
#
loop_
_entity.id
_entity.type
_entity.pdbx_description
1 polymer ?
#
loop_
_entity_poly.entity_id
_entity_poly.type
_entity_poly.pdbx_seq_one_letter_code
_entity_poly.pdbx_strand_id
1 'polypeptide(L)'
;MFGKDSVGGASLTVLFGLFGVLAPFASIYVATFMGKSDMAMINSSMLMFLSVLLMVFLVINSFHNFLNNNKKVFLIGIIFLLFTIISFIFNLNFFIKL
;
A
#
# COMPACT_ATOMS: atom_id res chain seq x y z
N MET A 1 11.15 30.31 5.62
CA MET A 1 11.48 28.89 5.44
C MET A 1 10.17 28.15 5.17
N PHE A 2 9.70 28.12 3.93
CA PHE A 2 8.32 27.74 3.56
C PHE A 2 8.23 26.68 2.44
N GLY A 3 9.25 25.83 2.29
CA GLY A 3 9.29 24.88 1.17
C GLY A 3 9.88 23.51 1.48
N LYS A 4 10.29 23.22 2.72
CA LYS A 4 10.94 21.95 3.05
C LYS A 4 9.95 20.86 3.46
N ASP A 5 8.80 21.25 4.02
CA ASP A 5 7.83 20.31 4.59
C ASP A 5 6.94 19.65 3.51
N SER A 6 6.72 20.33 2.38
CA SER A 6 5.89 19.82 1.27
C SER A 6 6.60 18.74 0.45
N VAL A 7 7.93 18.77 0.35
CA VAL A 7 8.73 17.81 -0.42
C VAL A 7 8.88 16.48 0.35
N GLY A 8 9.06 16.55 1.67
CA GLY A 8 9.10 15.36 2.53
C GLY A 8 7.78 14.61 2.53
N GLY A 9 6.65 15.31 2.68
CA GLY A 9 5.32 14.70 2.62
C GLY A 9 5.03 14.05 1.26
N ALA A 10 5.37 14.71 0.16
CA ALA A 10 5.13 14.19 -1.19
C ALA A 10 5.94 12.91 -1.50
N SER A 11 7.22 12.89 -1.16
CA SER A 11 8.10 11.73 -1.40
C SER A 11 7.67 10.50 -0.61
N LEU A 12 7.26 10.67 0.65
CA LEU A 12 6.70 9.59 1.47
C LEU A 12 5.37 9.08 0.91
N THR A 13 4.47 9.97 0.46
CA THR A 13 3.20 9.56 -0.18
C THR A 13 3.45 8.66 -1.39
N VAL A 14 4.41 9.01 -2.24
CA VAL A 14 4.72 8.22 -3.45
C VAL A 14 5.37 6.89 -3.08
N LEU A 15 6.32 6.87 -2.15
CA LEU A 15 6.97 5.64 -1.69
C LEU A 15 5.95 4.65 -1.10
N PHE A 16 5.21 5.08 -0.09
CA PHE A 16 4.19 4.23 0.54
C PHE A 16 3.05 3.89 -0.41
N GLY A 17 2.74 4.77 -1.36
CA GLY A 17 1.76 4.53 -2.42
C GLY A 17 2.19 3.40 -3.35
N LEU A 18 3.41 3.45 -3.87
CA LEU A 18 3.95 2.41 -4.74
C LEU A 18 4.09 1.08 -3.98
N PHE A 19 4.63 1.08 -2.76
CA PHE A 19 4.73 -0.14 -1.95
C PHE A 19 3.35 -0.70 -1.59
N GLY A 20 2.38 0.15 -1.27
CA GLY A 20 1.00 -0.25 -0.97
C GLY A 20 0.35 -0.99 -2.13
N VAL A 21 0.59 -0.53 -3.37
CA VAL A 21 0.09 -1.19 -4.57
C VAL A 21 0.86 -2.49 -4.87
N LEU A 22 2.18 -2.51 -4.71
CA LEU A 22 3.03 -3.63 -5.13
C LEU A 22 3.05 -4.81 -4.14
N ALA A 23 2.96 -4.55 -2.83
CA ALA A 23 3.03 -5.61 -1.81
C ALA A 23 1.93 -6.70 -1.96
N PRO A 24 0.66 -6.35 -2.26
CA PRO A 24 -0.37 -7.34 -2.60
C PRO A 24 -0.01 -8.21 -3.82
N PHE A 25 0.57 -7.63 -4.88
CA PHE A 25 0.96 -8.42 -6.06
C PHE A 25 2.15 -9.34 -5.77
N ALA A 26 3.12 -8.88 -4.97
CA ALA A 26 4.22 -9.72 -4.50
C ALA A 26 3.70 -10.93 -3.69
N SER A 27 2.69 -10.73 -2.86
CA SER A 27 2.04 -11.82 -2.11
C SER A 27 1.39 -12.86 -3.03
N ILE A 28 0.69 -12.43 -4.09
CA ILE A 28 0.13 -13.36 -5.11
C ILE A 28 1.25 -14.11 -5.84
N TYR A 29 2.32 -13.40 -6.21
CA TYR A 29 3.45 -14.01 -6.91
C TYR A 29 4.11 -15.10 -6.06
N VAL A 30 4.37 -14.81 -4.78
CA VAL A 30 4.93 -15.77 -3.83
C VAL A 30 4.01 -16.99 -3.69
N ALA A 31 2.71 -16.78 -3.52
CA ALA A 31 1.75 -17.87 -3.34
C ALA A 31 1.56 -18.73 -4.61
N THR A 32 1.70 -18.15 -5.81
CA THR A 32 1.60 -18.88 -7.08
C THR A 32 2.88 -19.67 -7.41
N PHE A 33 4.06 -19.05 -7.30
CA PHE A 33 5.31 -19.66 -7.73
C PHE A 33 5.94 -20.61 -6.70
N MET A 34 5.79 -20.33 -5.40
CA MET A 34 6.31 -21.23 -4.35
C MET A 34 5.36 -22.42 -4.06
N GLY A 35 4.22 -22.48 -4.76
CA GLY A 35 3.18 -23.50 -4.58
C GLY A 35 2.50 -23.45 -3.21
N LYS A 36 1.61 -24.40 -2.92
CA LYS A 36 0.94 -24.55 -1.60
C LYS A 36 1.89 -25.13 -0.53
N SER A 37 3.08 -24.56 -0.39
CA SER A 37 3.97 -24.90 0.73
C SER A 37 3.61 -24.05 1.95
N ASP A 38 3.82 -24.58 3.15
CA ASP A 38 3.59 -23.84 4.40
C ASP A 38 4.39 -22.52 4.42
N MET A 39 5.61 -22.54 3.86
CA MET A 39 6.46 -21.36 3.71
C MET A 39 5.86 -20.30 2.77
N ALA A 40 5.18 -20.71 1.69
CA ALA A 40 4.51 -19.79 0.78
C ALA A 40 3.29 -19.10 1.43
N MET A 41 2.50 -19.85 2.21
CA MET A 41 1.38 -19.28 2.97
C MET A 41 1.86 -18.30 4.05
N ILE A 42 2.93 -18.62 4.77
CA ILE A 42 3.53 -17.72 5.75
C ILE A 42 4.03 -16.43 5.08
N ASN A 43 4.80 -16.51 4.00
CA ASN A 43 5.29 -15.32 3.31
C ASN A 43 4.15 -14.48 2.71
N SER A 44 3.15 -15.12 2.11
CA SER A 44 1.98 -14.45 1.53
C SER A 44 1.15 -13.73 2.59
N SER A 45 0.93 -14.35 3.75
CA SER A 45 0.21 -13.74 4.88
C SER A 45 0.99 -12.59 5.53
N MET A 46 2.33 -12.70 5.66
CA MET A 46 3.18 -11.59 6.11
C MET A 46 3.09 -10.38 5.17
N LEU A 47 3.09 -10.62 3.85
CA LEU A 47 2.96 -9.56 2.85
C LEU A 47 1.54 -8.96 2.83
N MET A 48 0.49 -9.76 3.09
CA MET A 48 -0.86 -9.24 3.30
C MET A 48 -0.92 -8.33 4.53
N PHE A 49 -0.34 -8.75 5.65
CA PHE A 49 -0.27 -7.91 6.85
C PHE A 49 0.48 -6.59 6.60
N LEU A 50 1.62 -6.64 5.91
CA LEU A 50 2.36 -5.45 5.50
C LEU A 50 1.51 -4.51 4.63
N SER A 51 0.71 -5.05 3.70
CA SER A 51 -0.15 -4.24 2.85
C SER A 51 -1.25 -3.50 3.64
N VAL A 52 -1.79 -4.10 4.70
CA VAL A 52 -2.72 -3.43 5.62
C VAL A 52 -2.04 -2.28 6.36
N LEU A 53 -0.81 -2.48 6.86
CA LEU A 53 -0.03 -1.42 7.50
C LEU A 53 0.23 -0.25 6.54
N LEU A 54 0.62 -0.54 5.31
CA LEU A 54 0.86 0.49 4.27
C LEU A 54 -0.41 1.28 3.95
N MET A 55 -1.56 0.60 3.92
CA MET A 55 -2.86 1.25 3.75
C MET A 55 -3.17 2.22 4.90
N VAL A 56 -2.93 1.81 6.16
CA VAL A 56 -3.08 2.68 7.33
C VAL A 56 -2.16 3.91 7.23
N PHE A 57 -0.90 3.72 6.87
CA PHE A 57 0.04 4.83 6.66
C PHE A 57 -0.42 5.79 5.58
N LEU A 58 -0.94 5.29 4.45
CA LEU A 58 -1.49 6.12 3.38
C LEU A 58 -2.71 6.92 3.83
N VAL A 59 -3.58 6.35 4.66
CA VAL A 59 -4.73 7.07 5.24
C VAL A 59 -4.25 8.21 6.13
N ILE A 60 -3.34 7.92 7.09
CA ILE A 60 -2.80 8.92 8.01
C ILE A 60 -2.12 10.05 7.25
N ASN A 61 -1.25 9.70 6.28
CA ASN A 61 -0.52 10.69 5.50
C ASN A 61 -1.44 11.49 4.57
N SER A 62 -2.47 10.88 3.98
CA SER A 62 -3.48 11.61 3.20
C SER A 62 -4.24 12.60 4.08
N PHE A 63 -4.66 12.18 5.28
CA PHE A 63 -5.34 13.06 6.23
C PHE A 63 -4.45 14.22 6.70
N HIS A 64 -3.17 13.96 6.98
CA HIS A 64 -2.20 15.00 7.30
C HIS A 64 -2.05 16.02 6.16
N ASN A 65 -1.95 15.56 4.91
CA ASN A 65 -1.85 16.42 3.73
C ASN A 65 -3.15 17.22 3.47
N PHE A 66 -4.31 16.66 3.84
CA PHE A 66 -5.59 17.38 3.81
C PHE A 66 -5.60 18.54 4.81
N LEU A 67 -5.22 18.29 6.07
CA LEU A 67 -5.13 19.33 7.11
C LEU A 67 -4.12 20.42 6.76
N ASN A 68 -2.99 20.06 6.16
CA ASN A 68 -1.97 21.00 5.71
C ASN A 68 -2.31 21.75 4.41
N ASN A 69 -3.53 21.59 3.88
CA ASN A 69 -3.98 22.20 2.61
C ASN A 69 -3.10 21.86 1.40
N ASN A 70 -2.34 20.75 1.44
CA ASN A 70 -1.51 20.32 0.32
C ASN A 70 -2.32 19.47 -0.67
N LYS A 71 -3.25 20.14 -1.37
CA LYS A 71 -4.29 19.51 -2.22
C LYS A 71 -3.74 18.56 -3.29
N LYS A 72 -2.56 18.86 -3.87
CA LYS A 72 -1.93 18.02 -4.91
C LYS A 72 -1.46 16.68 -4.34
N VAL A 73 -0.75 16.71 -3.21
CA VAL A 73 -0.23 15.50 -2.56
C VAL A 73 -1.38 14.69 -1.96
N PHE A 74 -2.40 15.36 -1.41
CA PHE A 74 -3.63 14.72 -0.96
C PHE A 74 -4.31 13.92 -2.08
N LEU A 75 -4.51 14.53 -3.26
CA LEU A 75 -5.13 13.86 -4.40
C LEU A 75 -4.34 12.62 -4.83
N ILE A 76 -3.01 12.74 -4.93
CA ILE A 76 -2.13 11.63 -5.27
C ILE A 76 -2.21 10.51 -4.21
N GLY A 77 -2.23 10.88 -2.92
CA GLY A 77 -2.39 9.95 -1.82
C GLY A 77 -3.71 9.16 -1.87
N ILE A 78 -4.82 9.85 -2.17
CA ILE A 78 -6.13 9.22 -2.38
C ILE A 78 -6.10 8.24 -3.56
N ILE A 79 -5.48 8.63 -4.69
CA ILE A 79 -5.35 7.76 -5.87
C ILE A 79 -4.58 6.48 -5.51
N PHE A 80 -3.42 6.61 -4.86
CA PHE A 80 -2.65 5.44 -4.40
C PHE A 80 -3.41 4.59 -3.38
N LEU A 81 -4.16 5.22 -2.47
CA LEU A 81 -4.99 4.51 -1.51
C LEU A 81 -6.05 3.66 -2.22
N LEU A 82 -6.74 4.20 -3.23
CA LEU A 82 -7.74 3.46 -4.02
C LEU A 82 -7.10 2.26 -4.75
N PHE A 83 -5.95 2.45 -5.41
CA PHE A 83 -5.23 1.34 -6.06
C PHE A 83 -4.75 0.29 -5.05
N THR A 84 -4.31 0.71 -3.86
CA THR A 84 -3.90 -0.19 -2.78
C THR A 84 -5.09 -1.01 -2.26
N ILE A 85 -6.27 -0.41 -2.13
CA ILE A 85 -7.50 -1.12 -1.74
C ILE A 85 -7.90 -2.15 -2.80
N ILE A 86 -7.91 -1.77 -4.08
CA ILE A 86 -8.29 -2.67 -5.17
C ILE A 86 -7.33 -3.85 -5.26
N SER A 87 -6.01 -3.60 -5.19
CA SER A 87 -4.98 -4.65 -5.22
C SER A 87 -5.06 -5.56 -3.99
N PHE A 88 -5.35 -5.02 -2.80
CA PHE A 88 -5.58 -5.80 -1.60
C PHE A 88 -6.80 -6.72 -1.72
N ILE A 89 -7.94 -6.21 -2.20
CA ILE A 89 -9.15 -7.02 -2.41
C ILE A 89 -8.88 -8.16 -3.40
N PHE A 90 -8.15 -7.87 -4.48
CA PHE A 90 -7.76 -8.88 -5.45
C PHE A 90 -6.86 -9.96 -4.82
N ASN A 91 -5.86 -9.55 -4.04
CA ASN A 91 -4.99 -10.47 -3.31
C ASN A 91 -5.75 -11.33 -2.29
N LEU A 92 -6.67 -10.74 -1.52
CA LEU A 92 -7.48 -11.46 -0.54
C LEU A 92 -8.37 -12.52 -1.21
N ASN A 93 -9.02 -12.18 -2.33
CA ASN A 93 -9.82 -13.13 -3.10
C ASN A 93 -8.97 -14.27 -3.66
N PHE A 94 -7.74 -13.99 -4.08
CA PHE A 94 -6.81 -15.01 -4.54
C PHE A 94 -6.36 -15.93 -3.39
N PHE A 95 -6.02 -15.35 -2.24
CA PHE A 95 -5.59 -16.09 -1.05
C PHE A 95 -6.69 -17.02 -0.52
N ILE A 96 -7.96 -16.59 -0.51
CA ILE A 96 -9.10 -17.43 -0.09
C ILE A 96 -9.34 -18.61 -1.04
N LYS A 97 -8.98 -18.46 -2.33
CA LYS A 97 -9.17 -19.51 -3.34
C LYS A 97 -8.05 -20.56 -3.37
N LEU A 98 -6.89 -20.26 -2.78
CA LEU A 98 -5.78 -21.20 -2.63
C LEU A 98 -6.03 -22.18 -1.50
#